data_AF-A0A942DKH3-F1
#
_entry.id   AF-A0A942DKH3-F1
#
_cell.length_a   1.000
_cell.length_b   1.000
_cell.length_c   1.000
_cell.angle_alpha   90.00
_cell.angle_beta   90.00
_cell.angle_gamma   90.00
#
_symmetry.space_group_name_H-M   'P 1'
#
loop_
_entity.id
_entity.type
_entity.pdbx_description
1 polymer ?
#
loop_
_entity_poly.entity_id
_entity_poly.type
_entity_poly.pdbx_seq_one_letter_code
_entity_poly.pdbx_strand_id
1 'polypeptide(L)' 'NEIVVAAFLNERIAFRDIPRLIEQVLEKHKPTSKPTLDDILEADRWARQEADNALKSRAI' A
#
# COMPACT_ATOMS: atom_id res chain seq x y z
N ASN A 1 -2.30 1.46 4.29
CA ASN A 1 -3.49 0.94 5.01
C ASN A 1 -4.78 1.52 4.43
N GLU A 2 -4.92 2.85 4.38
CA GLU A 2 -6.14 3.55 3.92
C GLU A 2 -6.69 3.09 2.56
N ILE A 3 -5.84 3.00 1.52
CA ILE A 3 -6.26 2.59 0.16
C ILE A 3 -6.86 1.17 0.15
N VAL A 4 -6.24 0.25 0.89
CA VAL A 4 -6.64 -1.16 0.94
C VAL A 4 -7.92 -1.33 1.77
N VAL A 5 -8.04 -0.59 2.88
CA VAL A 5 -9.28 -0.55 3.67
C VAL A 5 -10.43 0.03 2.86
N ALA A 6 -10.20 1.10 2.10
CA ALA A 6 -11.22 1.66 1.21
C ALA A 6 -11.67 0.65 0.14
N ALA A 7 -10.75 -0.13 -0.44
CA ALA A 7 -11.10 -1.19 -1.39
C ALA A 7 -11.94 -2.30 -0.75
N PHE A 8 -11.64 -2.69 0.49
CA PHE A 8 -12.45 -3.65 1.26
C PHE A 8 -13.85 -3.11 1.55
N LEU A 9 -13.98 -1.85 1.98
CA LEU A 9 -15.27 -1.21 2.24
C LEU A 9 -16.13 -1.04 0.97
N ASN A 10 -15.50 -1.01 -0.20
CA ASN A 10 -16.17 -1.00 -1.51
C ASN A 10 -16.33 -2.42 -2.11
N GLU A 11 -16.17 -3.47 -1.30
CA GLU A 11 -16.32 -4.89 -1.70
C GLU A 11 -15.42 -5.34 -2.86
N ARG A 12 -14.34 -4.61 -3.14
CA ARG A 12 -13.39 -4.95 -4.23
C ARG A 12 -12.38 -6.03 -3.85
N ILE A 13 -12.18 -6.23 -2.54
CA ILE A 13 -11.26 -7.24 -1.99
C ILE A 13 -11.86 -7.87 -0.73
N ALA A 14 -11.42 -9.08 -0.37
CA ALA A 14 -11.82 -9.71 0.88
C ALA A 14 -10.98 -9.19 2.05
N PHE A 15 -11.49 -9.33 3.29
CA PHE A 15 -10.75 -8.94 4.49
C PHE A 15 -9.34 -9.58 4.59
N ARG A 16 -9.22 -10.84 4.14
CA ARG A 16 -7.95 -11.60 4.13
C ARG A 16 -6.91 -11.02 3.17
N ASP A 17 -7.33 -10.23 2.19
CA ASP A 17 -6.46 -9.62 1.20
C ASP A 17 -5.75 -8.37 1.75
N ILE A 18 -6.27 -7.77 2.82
CA ILE A 18 -5.71 -6.58 3.46
C ILE A 18 -4.26 -6.80 3.92
N PRO A 19 -3.95 -7.78 4.80
CA PRO A 19 -2.58 -8.00 5.25
C PRO A 19 -1.65 -8.40 4.10
N ARG A 20 -2.12 -9.20 3.14
CA ARG A 20 -1.33 -9.63 1.97
C ARG A 20 -0.92 -8.45 1.08
N LEU A 21 -1.84 -7.53 0.82
CA LEU A 21 -1.55 -6.33 0.01
C LEU A 21 -0.61 -5.38 0.74
N ILE A 22 -0.77 -5.23 2.06
CA ILE A 22 0.13 -4.41 2.88
C ILE A 22 1.55 -5.00 2.87
N GLU A 23 1.68 -6.31 3.03
CA GLU A 23 2.96 -7.03 2.98
C GLU A 23 3.67 -6.82 1.64
N GLN A 24 2.96 -6.98 0.52
CA GLN A 24 3.52 -6.74 -0.82
C GLN A 24 4.04 -5.31 -1.03
N VAL A 25 3.36 -4.31 -0.47
CA VAL A 25 3.84 -2.93 -0.51
C VAL A 25 5.08 -2.78 0.35
N LEU A 26 5.08 -3.33 1.57
CA LEU A 26 6.23 -3.26 2.47
C LEU A 26 7.47 -3.98 1.94
N GLU A 27 7.32 -5.12 1.27
CA GLU A 27 8.42 -5.86 0.64
C GLU A 27 9.18 -5.03 -0.40
N LYS A 28 8.49 -4.12 -1.09
CA LYS A 28 9.09 -3.22 -2.08
C LYS A 28 9.69 -1.96 -1.45
N HIS A 29 9.37 -1.68 -0.19
CA HIS A 29 9.82 -0.47 0.47
C HIS A 29 11.30 -0.57 0.80
N LYS A 30 12.04 0.51 0.52
CA LYS A 30 13.45 0.62 0.90
C LYS A 30 13.54 1.54 2.12
N PRO A 31 13.70 0.98 3.34
CA PRO A 31 13.78 1.80 4.54
C PRO A 31 15.07 2.62 4.57
N THR A 32 14.94 3.89 4.95
CA THR A 32 16.05 4.82 5.15
C THR A 32 16.28 5.00 6.65
N SER A 33 17.53 4.88 7.13
CA SER A 33 17.83 4.88 8.58
C SER A 33 17.68 6.23 9.28
N LYS A 34 17.71 7.35 8.54
CA LYS A 34 17.53 8.72 9.05
C LYS A 34 16.74 9.54 8.02
N PRO A 35 15.44 9.29 7.88
CA PRO A 35 14.65 9.98 6.87
C PRO A 35 14.48 11.45 7.25
N THR A 36 14.54 12.32 6.26
CA THR A 36 14.06 13.69 6.36
C THR A 36 12.53 13.72 6.28
N LEU A 37 11.93 14.89 6.55
CA LEU A 37 10.49 15.05 6.36
C LEU A 37 10.07 14.76 4.92
N ASP A 38 10.85 15.20 3.95
CA ASP A 38 10.57 14.97 2.53
C ASP A 38 10.64 13.47 2.19
N ASP A 39 11.62 12.74 2.73
CA ASP A 39 11.71 11.28 2.56
C ASP A 39 10.47 10.56 3.12
N ILE A 40 9.94 11.02 4.27
CA ILE A 40 8.72 10.44 4.86
C ILE A 40 7.51 10.71 3.97
N LEU A 41 7.37 11.94 3.47
CA LEU A 41 6.28 12.32 2.59
C LEU A 41 6.36 11.60 1.23
N GLU A 42 7.56 11.39 0.70
CA GLU A 42 7.79 10.58 -0.49
C GLU A 42 7.45 9.12 -0.26
N ALA A 43 7.87 8.55 0.87
CA ALA A 43 7.54 7.18 1.25
C ALA A 43 6.01 6.98 1.38
N ASP A 44 5.28 7.92 1.97
CA ASP A 44 3.81 7.87 2.05
C ASP A 44 3.17 7.90 0.66
N ARG A 45 3.58 8.86 -0.19
CA ARG A 45 3.08 8.96 -1.58
C ARG A 45 3.35 7.67 -2.36
N TRP A 46 4.57 7.16 -2.27
CA TRP A 46 4.97 5.91 -2.91
C TRP A 46 4.16 4.72 -2.40
N ALA A 47 3.95 4.60 -1.08
CA ALA A 47 3.18 3.51 -0.50
C ALA A 47 1.71 3.52 -0.95
N ARG A 48 1.11 4.71 -1.10
CA ARG A 48 -0.24 4.88 -1.67
C ARG A 48 -0.30 4.42 -3.13
N GLN A 49 0.69 4.81 -3.94
CA GLN A 49 0.77 4.42 -5.34
C GLN A 49 0.97 2.90 -5.51
N GLU A 50 1.84 2.29 -4.71
CA GLU A 50 2.06 0.85 -4.77
C GLU A 50 0.85 0.05 -4.29
N ALA A 51 0.12 0.54 -3.29
CA ALA A 51 -1.14 -0.07 -2.87
C ALA A 51 -2.19 -0.06 -4.00
N ASP A 52 -2.30 1.05 -4.74
CA ASP A 52 -3.19 1.15 -5.90
C ASP A 52 -2.77 0.21 -7.04
N ASN A 53 -1.45 0.12 -7.31
CA ASN A 53 -0.90 -0.82 -8.29
C ASN A 53 -1.20 -2.28 -7.91
N ALA A 54 -1.05 -2.63 -6.63
CA ALA A 54 -1.32 -3.97 -6.11
C ALA A 54 -2.81 -4.34 -6.21
N LEU A 55 -3.71 -3.37 -5.99
CA LEU A 55 -5.15 -3.53 -6.20
C LEU A 55 -5.50 -3.75 -7.68
N LYS A 56 -4.95 -2.94 -8.59
CA LYS A 56 -5.19 -3.08 -10.04
C LYS A 56 -4.72 -4.43 -10.58
N SER A 57 -3.63 -4.95 -10.04
CA SER A 57 -3.07 -6.26 -10.42
C SER A 57 -3.97 -7.43 -10.00
N ARG A 58 -4.98 -7.20 -9.14
CA ARG A 58 -5.91 -8.21 -8.62
C ARG A 58 -7.35 -8.06 -9.13
N ALA A 59 -7.69 -6.94 -9.76
CA ALA A 59 -8.99 -6.78 -10.39
C ALA A 59 -9.05 -7.66 -11.65
N ILE A 60 -9.61 -8.86 -11.51
CA ILE A 60 -10.08 -9.75 -12.58
C ILE A 60 -11.60 -9.75 -12.52
#